data_AF-J9GPA1-F1
#
_entry.id   AF-J9GPA1-F1
#
_cell.length_a   1.000
_cell.length_b   1.000
_cell.length_c   1.000
_cell.angle_alpha   90.00
_cell.angle_beta   90.00
_cell.angle_gamma   90.00
#
_symmetry.space_group_name_H-M   'P 1'
#
loop_
_entity.id
_entity.type
_entity.pdbx_description
1 polymer ?
#
loop_
_entity_poly.entity_id
_entity_poly.type
_entity_poly.pdbx_seq_one_letter_code
_entity_poly.pdbx_strand_id
1 'polypeptide(L)' 'MKRSAGVGVRILLPMVGLMGIDWAYGFQKKINGQPAGGGQFHFIIGQEF' A
#
# COMPACT_ATOMS: atom_id res chain seq x y z
N MET A 1 -12.86 8.74 -14.14
CA MET A 1 -13.29 8.47 -12.75
C MET A 1 -12.14 7.78 -12.02
N LYS A 2 -11.59 8.36 -10.94
CA LYS A 2 -10.46 7.77 -10.20
C LYS A 2 -10.94 6.51 -9.47
N ARG A 3 -10.24 5.39 -9.66
CA ARG A 3 -10.67 4.04 -9.22
C ARG A 3 -10.12 3.65 -7.84
N SER A 4 -9.06 4.32 -7.42
CA SER A 4 -8.37 4.15 -6.15
C SER A 4 -7.60 5.42 -5.79
N ALA A 5 -7.28 5.59 -4.52
CA ALA A 5 -6.25 6.51 -4.04
C ALA A 5 -5.33 5.75 -3.10
N GLY A 6 -4.05 6.10 -3.08
CA GLY A 6 -3.09 5.53 -2.15
C GLY A 6 -2.17 6.60 -1.58
N VAL A 7 -1.71 6.37 -0.37
CA VAL A 7 -0.72 7.17 0.34
C VAL A 7 0.37 6.22 0.83
N GLY A 8 1.61 6.51 0.46
CA GLY A 8 2.78 5.75 0.89
C GLY A 8 3.73 6.64 1.69
N VAL A 9 4.24 6.12 2.79
CA VAL A 9 5.29 6.74 3.60
C VAL A 9 6.50 5.83 3.58
N ARG A 10 7.66 6.39 3.20
CA ARG A 10 8.94 5.67 3.20
C ARG A 10 9.91 6.37 4.12
N ILE A 11 10.46 5.62 5.07
CA ILE A 11 11.47 6.08 6.02
C ILE A 11 12.75 5.31 5.71
N LEU A 12 13.82 6.06 5.41
CA LEU A 12 15.15 5.52 5.23
C LEU A 12 15.87 5.60 6.58
N LEU A 13 16.08 4.46 7.24
CA LEU A 13 16.82 4.41 8.49
C LEU A 13 18.26 3.97 8.22
N PRO A 14 19.28 4.76 8.63
CA PRO A 14 20.68 4.47 8.33
C PRO A 14 21.21 3.16 8.95
N MET A 15 20.51 2.58 9.92
CA MET A 15 20.89 1.34 10.61
C MET A 15 20.04 0.12 10.25
N VAL A 16 18.85 0.32 9.66
CA VAL A 16 17.81 -0.75 9.54
C VAL A 16 17.37 -0.98 8.09
N GLY A 17 17.72 -0.08 7.16
CA GLY A 17 17.33 -0.18 5.76
C GLY A 17 16.07 0.62 5.41
N LEU A 18 15.52 0.36 4.24
CA LEU A 18 14.33 1.05 3.72
C LEU A 18 13.06 0.45 4.32
N MET A 19 12.38 1.21 5.17
CA MET A 19 11.06 0.82 5.69
C MET A 19 9.98 1.62 4.97
N GLY A 20 9.16 0.94 4.18
CA GLY A 20 8.02 1.52 3.48
C GLY A 20 6.70 0.99 4.02
N ILE A 21 5.77 1.88 4.37
CA ILE A 21 4.37 1.55 4.64
C ILE A 21 3.53 2.21 3.56
N ASP A 22 2.87 1.41 2.74
CA ASP A 22 1.99 1.88 1.67
C ASP A 22 0.54 1.50 2.00
N TRP A 23 -0.35 2.49 2.04
CA TRP A 23 -1.79 2.28 2.24
C TRP A 23 -2.55 2.70 0.99
N ALA A 24 -3.31 1.77 0.42
CA ALA A 24 -4.13 1.99 -0.77
C ALA A 24 -5.60 1.79 -0.43
N TYR A 25 -6.45 2.75 -0.75
CA TYR A 25 -7.90 2.65 -0.61
C TYR A 25 -8.58 2.60 -1.98
N GLY A 26 -9.23 1.47 -2.25
CA GLY A 26 -10.07 1.29 -3.43
C GLY A 26 -11.47 1.85 -3.18
N PHE A 27 -11.84 2.94 -3.87
CA PHE A 27 -13.22 3.48 -3.82
C PHE A 27 -14.21 2.60 -4.58
N GLN A 28 -13.72 1.73 -5.47
CA GLN A 28 -14.57 0.79 -6.21
C GLN A 28 -14.92 -0.42 -5.35
N LYS A 29 -16.18 -0.51 -4.92
CA LYS A 29 -16.73 -1.62 -4.14
C LYS A 29 -16.69 -2.97 -4.87
N LYS A 30 -16.69 -2.97 -6.20
CA LYS A 30 -16.67 -4.18 -7.04
C LYS A 30 -15.83 -3.95 -8.31
N ILE A 31 -14.90 -4.87 -8.60
CA ILE A 31 -14.19 -4.99 -9.88
C ILE A 31 -14.43 -6.44 -10.35
N ASN A 32 -14.92 -6.63 -11.58
CA ASN A 32 -15.21 -7.97 -12.14
C ASN A 32 -16.07 -8.88 -11.23
N GLY A 33 -17.07 -8.32 -10.54
CA GLY A 33 -17.95 -9.08 -9.64
C GLY A 33 -17.32 -9.47 -8.30
N GLN A 34 -16.01 -9.24 -8.13
CA GLN A 34 -15.29 -9.47 -6.89
C GLN A 34 -15.25 -8.19 -6.03
N PRO A 35 -15.37 -8.31 -4.70
CA PRO A 35 -15.23 -7.19 -3.79
C PRO A 35 -13.76 -6.71 -3.81
N ALA A 36 -13.50 -5.65 -4.57
CA ALA A 36 -12.18 -5.03 -4.70
C ALA A 36 -12.06 -3.71 -3.92
N GLY A 37 -13.12 -3.34 -3.19
CA GLY A 37 -13.14 -2.16 -2.34
C GLY A 37 -12.58 -2.47 -0.96
N GLY A 38 -11.84 -1.52 -0.39
CA GLY A 38 -11.24 -1.65 0.93
C GLY A 38 -9.88 -0.96 1.03
N GLY A 39 -9.41 -0.81 2.27
CA GLY A 39 -8.05 -0.37 2.56
C GLY A 39 -7.10 -1.57 2.50
N GLN A 40 -6.12 -1.53 1.61
CA GLN A 40 -5.02 -2.48 1.55
C GLN A 40 -3.79 -1.85 2.19
N PHE A 41 -3.17 -2.57 3.12
CA PHE A 41 -1.89 -2.19 3.73
C PHE A 41 -0.80 -3.07 3.15
N HIS A 42 0.21 -2.44 2.55
CA HIS A 42 1.40 -3.08 2.02
C HIS A 42 2.58 -2.60 2.85
N PHE A 43 3.38 -3.53 3.35
CA PHE A 43 4.56 -3.23 4.14
C PHE A 43 5.79 -3.76 3.41
N ILE A 44 6.75 -2.89 3.15
CA ILE A 44 8.02 -3.22 2.51
C ILE A 44 9.09 -3.05 3.57
N ILE A 45 9.68 -4.16 4.01
CA ILE A 45 10.86 -4.17 4.88
C ILE A 45 12.06 -4.45 3.98
N GLY A 46 12.87 -3.43 3.72
CA GLY A 46 14.15 -3.54 3.05
C GLY A 46 15.24 -4.10 3.95
N GLN A 47 15.01 -5.30 4.49
CA GLN A 47 16.07 -6.19 4.94
C GLN A 47 15.84 -7.52 4.20
N GLU A 48 16.18 -7.54 2.90
CA GLU A 48 16.52 -8.81 2.27
C GLU A 48 17.74 -9.35 3.01
N PHE A 49 17.62 -10.57 3.53
CA PHE A 49 18.77 -11.38 3.91
C PHE A 49 19.45 -11.92 2.66
#